data_AF-A0A947S155-F1
#
_entry.id   AF-A0A947S155-F1
#
_cell.length_a   1.000
_cell.length_b   1.000
_cell.length_c   1.000
_cell.angle_alpha   90.00
_cell.angle_beta   90.00
_cell.angle_gamma   90.00
#
_symmetry.space_group_name_H-M   'P 1'
#
loop_
_entity.id
_entity.type
_entity.pdbx_description
1 polymer ?
#
loop_
_entity_poly.entity_id
_entity_poly.type
_entity_poly.pdbx_seq_one_letter_code
_entity_poly.pdbx_strand_id
1 'polypeptide(L)'
;MKPYKDISNDEISELLEAVAAVYFLRGDKFFRVKTYEEAALSIRKMTISVKELWKNGELDKIPGVGEALSSYLDELFKTGKVNHFEKLFSKYPKAMFELLKLSGVGPKTALKLSLKLEMKNSKNAISKLKKAAENKKIQKIKGFGIESEKNILESIISKEKDKGQERMLFPFAQSLAEEAMNHLKKLKDVLKIGAMGSLRRKSSTVGDLDIGVASKNSKKVIDAFINAPFVKKVLAQGANTARIVHKTDRQIDLKVVS
;
A
#
# COMPACT_ATOMS: atom_id res chain seq x y z
N MET A 1 -25.52 0.04 -25.52
CA MET A 1 -24.09 -0.26 -25.27
C MET A 1 -23.97 -0.87 -23.88
N LYS A 2 -23.51 -2.12 -23.73
CA LYS A 2 -23.26 -2.71 -22.41
C LYS A 2 -22.19 -1.86 -21.69
N PRO A 3 -22.34 -1.50 -20.42
CA PRO A 3 -21.39 -0.64 -19.74
C PRO A 3 -20.06 -1.37 -19.64
N TYR A 4 -19.02 -0.82 -20.26
CA TYR A 4 -17.65 -1.26 -20.06
C TYR A 4 -17.36 -1.30 -18.56
N LYS A 5 -16.76 -2.39 -18.07
CA LYS A 5 -16.37 -2.46 -16.66
C LYS A 5 -15.45 -1.27 -16.38
N ASP A 6 -15.83 -0.44 -15.43
CA ASP A 6 -14.96 0.64 -14.97
C ASP A 6 -13.93 0.02 -14.04
N ILE A 7 -12.74 -0.18 -14.59
CA ILE A 7 -11.61 -0.77 -13.89
C ILE A 7 -10.45 0.23 -13.96
N SER A 8 -9.88 0.51 -12.80
CA SER A 8 -8.79 1.46 -12.65
C SER A 8 -7.45 0.87 -13.10
N ASN A 9 -6.48 1.73 -13.38
CA ASN A 9 -5.11 1.31 -13.68
C ASN A 9 -4.52 0.45 -12.54
N ASP A 10 -4.81 0.82 -11.28
CA ASP A 10 -4.36 0.06 -10.12
C ASP A 10 -4.95 -1.36 -10.09
N GLU A 11 -6.25 -1.51 -10.38
CA GLU A 11 -6.89 -2.84 -10.45
C GLU A 11 -6.34 -3.69 -11.60
N ILE A 12 -6.03 -3.08 -12.75
CA ILE A 12 -5.38 -3.77 -13.87
C ILE A 12 -3.96 -4.21 -13.46
N SER A 13 -3.18 -3.33 -12.81
CA SER A 13 -1.85 -3.67 -12.31
C SER A 13 -1.90 -4.84 -11.32
N GLU A 14 -2.81 -4.80 -10.34
CA GLU A 14 -2.99 -5.89 -9.37
C GLU A 14 -3.37 -7.22 -10.06
N LEU A 15 -4.21 -7.16 -11.09
CA LEU A 15 -4.58 -8.33 -11.88
C LEU A 15 -3.35 -8.94 -12.59
N LEU A 16 -2.53 -8.12 -13.22
CA LEU A 16 -1.33 -8.58 -13.94
C LEU A 16 -0.25 -9.10 -12.98
N GLU A 17 -0.06 -8.47 -11.82
CA GLU A 17 0.80 -8.97 -10.74
C GLU A 17 0.34 -10.36 -10.26
N ALA A 18 -0.98 -10.56 -10.10
CA ALA A 18 -1.55 -11.86 -9.76
C ALA A 18 -1.29 -12.93 -10.83
N VAL A 19 -1.38 -12.57 -12.12
CA VAL A 19 -1.05 -13.47 -13.24
C VAL A 19 0.44 -13.83 -13.22
N ALA A 20 1.33 -12.84 -13.05
CA ALA A 20 2.77 -13.08 -12.94
C ALA A 20 3.10 -14.02 -11.77
N ALA A 21 2.48 -13.81 -10.62
CA ALA A 21 2.64 -14.66 -9.45
C ALA A 21 2.25 -16.11 -9.72
N VAL A 22 1.17 -16.36 -10.47
CA VAL A 22 0.77 -17.71 -10.85
C VAL A 22 1.78 -18.34 -11.81
N TYR A 23 2.25 -17.62 -12.82
CA TYR A 23 3.28 -18.15 -13.73
C TYR A 23 4.57 -18.49 -13.00
N PHE A 24 5.00 -17.64 -12.08
CA PHE A 24 6.16 -17.91 -11.23
C PHE A 24 5.98 -19.20 -10.41
N LEU A 25 4.82 -19.39 -9.80
CA LEU A 25 4.52 -20.58 -9.01
C LEU A 25 4.44 -21.87 -9.83
N ARG A 26 4.05 -21.77 -11.11
CA ARG A 26 4.03 -22.89 -12.06
C ARG A 26 5.40 -23.27 -12.58
N GLY A 27 6.41 -22.41 -12.39
CA GLY A 27 7.72 -22.57 -13.01
C GLY A 27 7.71 -22.28 -14.52
N ASP A 28 6.79 -21.43 -14.99
CA ASP A 28 6.78 -20.98 -16.38
C ASP A 28 8.07 -20.17 -16.69
N LYS A 29 8.36 -19.97 -17.99
CA LYS A 29 9.56 -19.26 -18.45
C LYS A 29 9.72 -17.89 -17.78
N PHE A 30 10.93 -17.60 -17.30
CA PHE A 30 11.26 -16.34 -16.63
C PHE A 30 10.80 -15.09 -17.40
N PHE A 31 11.03 -15.08 -18.72
CA PHE A 31 10.59 -13.98 -19.58
C PHE A 31 9.08 -13.73 -19.50
N ARG A 32 8.27 -14.79 -19.43
CA ARG A 32 6.81 -14.68 -19.32
C ARG A 32 6.41 -14.00 -18.02
N VAL A 33 7.01 -14.39 -16.89
CA VAL A 33 6.76 -13.74 -15.59
C VAL A 33 7.10 -12.26 -15.68
N LYS A 34 8.30 -11.95 -16.18
CA LYS A 34 8.82 -10.59 -16.29
C LYS A 34 7.95 -9.68 -17.15
N THR A 35 7.43 -10.17 -18.28
CA THR A 35 6.53 -9.39 -19.14
C THR A 35 5.29 -8.89 -18.38
N TYR A 36 4.65 -9.75 -17.57
CA TYR A 36 3.47 -9.34 -16.81
C TYR A 36 3.84 -8.39 -15.65
N GLU A 37 4.99 -8.58 -15.00
CA GLU A 37 5.48 -7.67 -13.96
C GLU A 37 5.81 -6.27 -14.53
N GLU A 38 6.47 -6.21 -15.69
CA GLU A 38 6.81 -4.96 -16.38
C GLU A 38 5.55 -4.23 -16.86
N ALA A 39 4.58 -4.95 -17.42
CA ALA A 39 3.31 -4.37 -17.83
C ALA A 39 2.52 -3.82 -16.64
N ALA A 40 2.44 -4.57 -15.54
CA ALA A 40 1.78 -4.11 -14.31
C ALA A 40 2.42 -2.82 -13.78
N LEU A 41 3.75 -2.82 -13.65
CA LEU A 41 4.50 -1.66 -13.18
C LEU A 41 4.30 -0.43 -14.09
N SER A 42 4.30 -0.64 -15.40
CA SER A 42 4.08 0.42 -16.37
C SER A 42 2.69 1.02 -16.18
N ILE A 43 1.64 0.19 -16.19
CA ILE A 43 0.25 0.60 -15.99
C ILE A 43 0.05 1.36 -14.67
N ARG A 44 0.62 0.88 -13.56
CA ARG A 44 0.50 1.53 -12.24
C ARG A 44 1.07 2.95 -12.23
N LYS A 45 2.10 3.22 -13.02
CA LYS A 45 2.75 4.53 -13.08
C LYS A 45 2.06 5.50 -14.04
N MET A 46 1.13 5.03 -14.86
CA MET A 46 0.46 5.87 -15.85
C MET A 46 -0.54 6.81 -15.19
N THR A 47 -0.51 8.06 -15.62
CA THR A 47 -1.51 9.07 -15.28
C THR A 47 -2.73 8.99 -16.19
N ILE A 48 -2.55 8.53 -17.44
CA ILE A 48 -3.61 8.32 -18.42
C ILE A 48 -4.29 6.98 -18.13
N SER A 49 -5.63 6.94 -18.22
CA SER A 49 -6.38 5.71 -18.03
C SER A 49 -6.07 4.70 -19.14
N VAL A 50 -5.78 3.45 -18.78
CA VAL A 50 -5.62 2.36 -19.76
C VAL A 50 -6.91 2.16 -20.55
N LYS A 51 -8.08 2.46 -19.95
CA LYS A 51 -9.38 2.41 -20.62
C LYS A 51 -9.49 3.44 -21.74
N GLU A 52 -8.91 4.62 -21.58
CA GLU A 52 -8.89 5.66 -22.62
C GLU A 52 -7.99 5.24 -23.78
N LEU A 53 -6.79 4.72 -23.48
CA LEU A 53 -5.89 4.19 -24.50
C LEU A 53 -6.54 3.03 -25.26
N TRP A 54 -7.25 2.15 -24.56
CA TRP A 54 -8.01 1.07 -25.19
C TRP A 54 -9.10 1.58 -26.15
N LYS A 55 -9.88 2.59 -25.75
CA LYS A 55 -10.89 3.21 -26.63
C LYS A 55 -10.28 3.82 -27.89
N ASN A 56 -9.06 4.35 -27.78
CA ASN A 56 -8.33 4.96 -28.88
C ASN A 56 -7.55 3.95 -29.73
N GLY A 57 -7.55 2.67 -29.36
CA GLY A 57 -6.77 1.63 -30.06
C GLY A 57 -5.26 1.70 -29.80
N GLU A 58 -4.83 2.28 -28.68
CA GLU A 58 -3.43 2.61 -28.37
C GLU A 58 -2.84 1.76 -27.23
N LEU A 59 -3.37 0.56 -26.99
CA LEU A 59 -2.86 -0.33 -25.93
C LEU A 59 -1.41 -0.77 -26.17
N ASP A 60 -1.00 -0.86 -27.44
CA ASP A 60 0.35 -1.19 -27.89
C ASP A 60 1.39 -0.12 -27.50
N LYS A 61 0.96 1.12 -27.22
CA LYS A 61 1.83 2.19 -26.72
C LYS A 61 2.25 1.99 -25.26
N ILE A 62 1.60 1.08 -24.52
CA ILE A 62 1.91 0.83 -23.12
C ILE A 62 3.16 -0.06 -23.04
N PRO A 63 4.26 0.40 -22.41
CA PRO A 63 5.46 -0.43 -22.26
C PRO A 63 5.15 -1.77 -21.58
N GLY A 64 5.63 -2.87 -22.16
CA GLY A 64 5.37 -4.22 -21.67
C GLY A 64 4.04 -4.84 -22.12
N VAL A 65 3.17 -4.08 -22.80
CA VAL A 65 1.90 -4.60 -23.35
C VAL A 65 2.08 -4.95 -24.83
N GLY A 66 2.37 -6.22 -25.09
CA GLY A 66 2.39 -6.79 -26.45
C GLY A 66 1.01 -7.28 -26.91
N GLU A 67 0.94 -7.76 -28.15
CA GLU A 67 -0.30 -8.19 -28.83
C GLU A 67 -1.19 -9.12 -27.99
N ALA A 68 -0.60 -10.16 -27.40
CA ALA A 68 -1.36 -11.10 -26.56
C ALA A 68 -1.97 -10.42 -25.33
N LEU A 69 -1.23 -9.49 -24.70
CA LEU A 69 -1.72 -8.79 -23.52
C LEU A 69 -2.78 -7.74 -23.91
N SER A 70 -2.60 -7.06 -25.04
CA SER A 70 -3.62 -6.17 -25.62
C SER A 70 -4.94 -6.91 -25.86
N SER A 71 -4.90 -8.13 -26.40
CA SER A 71 -6.09 -8.96 -26.60
C SER A 71 -6.78 -9.33 -25.27
N TYR A 72 -6.01 -9.66 -24.22
CA TYR A 72 -6.59 -9.93 -22.91
C TYR A 72 -7.20 -8.67 -22.26
N LEU A 73 -6.56 -7.51 -22.41
CA LEU A 73 -7.11 -6.25 -21.91
C LEU A 73 -8.39 -5.87 -22.67
N ASP A 74 -8.45 -6.10 -23.99
CA ASP A 74 -9.67 -5.93 -24.78
C ASP A 74 -10.82 -6.82 -24.28
N GLU A 75 -10.55 -8.11 -24.03
CA GLU A 75 -11.54 -9.04 -23.43
C GLU A 75 -11.99 -8.54 -22.05
N LEU A 76 -11.06 -8.05 -21.23
CA LEU A 76 -11.32 -7.53 -19.90
C LEU A 76 -12.26 -6.32 -19.94
N PHE A 77 -12.01 -5.36 -20.83
CA PHE A 77 -12.87 -4.16 -20.95
C PHE A 77 -14.25 -4.47 -21.54
N LYS A 78 -14.34 -5.42 -22.48
CA LYS A 78 -15.60 -5.83 -23.12
C LYS A 78 -16.48 -6.69 -22.22
N THR A 79 -15.89 -7.62 -21.48
CA THR A 79 -16.62 -8.69 -20.77
C THR A 79 -16.52 -8.60 -19.24
N GLY A 80 -15.58 -7.81 -18.72
CA GLY A 80 -15.31 -7.66 -17.30
C GLY A 80 -14.43 -8.75 -16.70
N LYS A 81 -13.99 -9.72 -17.50
CA LYS A 81 -13.14 -10.85 -17.11
C LYS A 81 -12.25 -11.30 -18.29
N VAL A 82 -11.26 -12.11 -18.00
CA VAL A 82 -10.40 -12.75 -19.02
C VAL A 82 -10.43 -14.25 -18.78
N ASN A 83 -10.97 -15.02 -19.72
CA ASN A 83 -11.17 -16.45 -19.52
C ASN A 83 -9.85 -17.20 -19.24
N HIS A 84 -8.76 -16.75 -19.85
CA HIS A 84 -7.43 -17.30 -19.58
C HIS A 84 -6.99 -17.09 -18.12
N PHE A 85 -7.17 -15.88 -17.58
CA PHE A 85 -6.79 -15.55 -16.21
C PHE A 85 -7.66 -16.30 -15.19
N GLU A 86 -8.96 -16.44 -15.44
CA GLU A 86 -9.87 -17.23 -14.58
C GLU A 86 -9.41 -18.69 -14.46
N LYS A 87 -9.02 -19.31 -15.58
CA LYS A 87 -8.47 -20.67 -15.59
C LYS A 87 -7.16 -20.76 -14.80
N LEU A 88 -6.27 -19.78 -14.93
CA LEU A 88 -5.04 -19.72 -14.13
C LEU A 88 -5.32 -19.64 -12.63
N PHE A 89 -6.24 -18.76 -12.21
CA PHE A 89 -6.54 -18.50 -10.81
C PHE A 89 -7.28 -19.65 -10.12
N SER A 90 -8.09 -20.42 -10.86
CA SER A 90 -8.90 -21.53 -10.33
C SER A 90 -8.12 -22.56 -9.51
N LYS A 91 -6.82 -22.71 -9.76
CA LYS A 91 -5.95 -23.68 -9.07
C LYS A 91 -5.37 -23.18 -7.76
N TYR A 92 -5.61 -21.92 -7.39
CA TYR A 92 -5.00 -21.26 -6.24
C TYR A 92 -6.05 -20.70 -5.28
N PRO A 93 -5.80 -20.71 -3.96
CA PRO A 93 -6.73 -20.12 -2.99
C PRO A 93 -6.92 -18.62 -3.26
N LYS A 94 -8.16 -18.13 -3.24
CA LYS A 94 -8.44 -16.69 -3.43
C LYS A 94 -7.77 -15.82 -2.36
N ALA A 95 -7.55 -16.38 -1.17
CA ALA A 95 -6.81 -15.72 -0.10
C ALA A 95 -5.37 -15.33 -0.51
N MET A 96 -4.71 -16.16 -1.32
CA MET A 96 -3.34 -15.92 -1.77
C MET A 96 -3.21 -14.55 -2.46
N PHE A 97 -4.15 -14.24 -3.35
CA PHE A 97 -4.14 -12.99 -4.11
C PHE A 97 -4.37 -11.76 -3.21
N GLU A 98 -5.13 -11.90 -2.12
CA GLU A 98 -5.24 -10.83 -1.12
C GLU A 98 -3.94 -10.62 -0.34
N LEU A 99 -3.20 -11.71 -0.06
CA LEU A 99 -1.92 -11.63 0.64
C LEU A 99 -0.82 -11.04 -0.23
N LEU A 100 -0.84 -11.25 -1.54
CA LEU A 100 0.13 -10.65 -2.48
C LEU A 100 0.14 -9.13 -2.44
N LYS A 101 -1.00 -8.53 -2.06
CA LYS A 101 -1.13 -7.08 -1.91
C LYS A 101 -0.51 -6.56 -0.60
N LEU A 102 0.24 -7.37 0.15
CA LEU A 102 1.01 -6.97 1.33
C LEU A 102 2.47 -6.80 0.93
N SER A 103 3.09 -5.71 1.39
CA SER A 103 4.50 -5.46 1.14
C SER A 103 5.36 -6.57 1.77
N GLY A 104 6.36 -7.04 1.03
CA GLY A 104 7.24 -8.14 1.46
C GLY A 104 6.61 -9.55 1.39
N VAL A 105 5.36 -9.69 0.92
CA VAL A 105 4.70 -11.00 0.78
C VAL A 105 4.68 -11.43 -0.69
N GLY A 106 5.72 -12.19 -1.10
CA GLY A 106 5.82 -12.73 -2.46
C GLY A 106 4.96 -13.98 -2.73
N PRO A 107 4.89 -14.48 -3.98
CA PRO A 107 3.98 -15.56 -4.39
C PRO A 107 4.12 -16.87 -3.61
N LYS A 108 5.36 -17.34 -3.37
CA LYS A 108 5.62 -18.55 -2.59
C LYS A 108 5.13 -18.41 -1.15
N THR A 109 5.38 -17.24 -0.56
CA THR A 109 4.98 -16.90 0.80
C THR A 109 3.46 -16.83 0.91
N ALA A 110 2.81 -16.09 0.02
CA ALA A 110 1.35 -15.94 -0.03
C ALA A 110 0.63 -17.28 -0.17
N LEU A 111 1.11 -18.16 -1.07
CA LEU A 111 0.54 -19.48 -1.25
C LEU A 111 0.71 -20.34 0.01
N LYS A 112 1.92 -20.37 0.56
CA LYS A 112 2.24 -21.18 1.74
C LYS A 112 1.44 -20.77 2.97
N LEU A 113 1.32 -19.47 3.23
CA LEU A 113 0.48 -18.94 4.31
C LEU A 113 -0.98 -19.31 4.10
N SER A 114 -1.48 -19.17 2.88
CA SER A 114 -2.87 -19.49 2.54
C SER A 114 -3.20 -20.96 2.75
N LEU A 115 -2.29 -21.87 2.37
CA LEU A 115 -2.45 -23.31 2.59
C LEU A 115 -2.30 -23.70 4.07
N LYS A 116 -1.26 -23.21 4.76
CA LYS A 116 -0.95 -23.60 6.14
C LYS A 116 -1.90 -23.01 7.18
N LEU A 117 -2.53 -21.88 6.87
CA LEU A 117 -3.57 -21.26 7.71
C LEU A 117 -4.98 -21.55 7.18
N GLU A 118 -5.12 -22.46 6.20
CA GLU A 118 -6.39 -22.93 5.65
C GLU A 118 -7.31 -21.79 5.18
N MET A 119 -6.72 -20.78 4.55
CA MET A 119 -7.41 -19.62 4.01
C MET A 119 -7.76 -19.88 2.54
N LYS A 120 -9.04 -20.18 2.28
CA LYS A 120 -9.54 -20.43 0.91
C LYS A 120 -10.09 -19.17 0.22
N ASN A 121 -10.70 -18.28 0.99
CA ASN A 121 -11.48 -17.14 0.48
C ASN A 121 -10.77 -15.80 0.70
N SER A 122 -11.05 -14.80 -0.15
CA SER A 122 -10.49 -13.44 -0.03
C SER A 122 -11.08 -12.65 1.16
N LYS A 123 -12.38 -12.77 1.43
CA LYS A 123 -13.14 -11.91 2.36
C LYS A 123 -12.54 -11.78 3.77
N ASN A 124 -11.93 -12.84 4.30
CA ASN A 124 -11.35 -12.85 5.65
C ASN A 124 -9.85 -13.20 5.68
N ALA A 125 -9.16 -13.18 4.53
CA ALA A 125 -7.76 -13.57 4.42
C ALA A 125 -6.86 -12.69 5.30
N ILE A 126 -6.96 -11.36 5.17
CA ILE A 126 -6.13 -10.41 5.93
C ILE A 126 -6.41 -10.50 7.45
N SER A 127 -7.68 -10.56 7.84
CA SER A 127 -8.05 -10.69 9.26
C SER A 127 -7.56 -11.99 9.88
N LYS A 128 -7.67 -13.12 9.16
CA LYS A 128 -7.14 -14.41 9.60
C LYS A 128 -5.62 -14.38 9.72
N LEU A 129 -4.93 -13.79 8.73
CA LEU A 129 -3.48 -13.65 8.76
C LEU A 129 -3.02 -12.79 9.94
N LYS A 130 -3.70 -11.66 10.20
CA LYS A 130 -3.43 -10.80 11.36
C LYS A 130 -3.56 -11.55 12.67
N LYS A 131 -4.69 -12.25 12.89
CA LYS A 131 -4.90 -13.08 14.07
C LYS A 131 -3.84 -14.18 14.20
N ALA A 132 -3.41 -14.78 13.09
CA ALA A 132 -2.35 -15.79 13.12
C ALA A 132 -1.00 -15.18 13.56
N ALA A 133 -0.66 -13.99 13.07
CA ALA A 133 0.54 -13.26 13.46
C ALA A 133 0.51 -12.87 14.94
N GLU A 134 -0.59 -12.26 15.42
CA GLU A 134 -0.76 -11.85 16.82
C GLU A 134 -0.66 -13.02 17.80
N ASN A 135 -1.14 -14.20 17.40
CA ASN A 135 -1.08 -15.43 18.19
C ASN A 135 0.23 -16.23 17.99
N LYS A 136 1.25 -15.64 17.35
CA LYS A 136 2.56 -16.27 17.11
C LYS A 136 2.47 -17.61 16.36
N LYS A 137 1.47 -17.74 15.48
CA LYS A 137 1.25 -18.97 14.69
C LYS A 137 2.07 -18.98 13.41
N ILE A 138 2.40 -17.82 12.84
CA ILE A 138 3.15 -17.75 11.58
C ILE A 138 4.59 -18.19 11.81
N GLN A 139 5.23 -17.74 12.90
CA GLN A 139 6.60 -18.15 13.26
C GLN A 139 6.76 -19.66 13.49
N LYS A 140 5.67 -20.43 13.65
CA LYS A 140 5.68 -21.89 13.78
C LYS A 140 5.66 -22.61 12.43
N ILE A 141 5.40 -21.90 11.33
CA ILE A 141 5.38 -22.47 9.99
C ILE A 141 6.82 -22.59 9.50
N LYS A 142 7.26 -23.80 9.12
CA LYS A 142 8.62 -24.04 8.58
C LYS A 142 9.00 -22.97 7.56
N GLY A 143 10.14 -22.31 7.72
CA GLY A 143 10.62 -21.26 6.83
C GLY A 143 10.08 -19.85 7.13
N PHE A 144 9.34 -19.69 8.22
CA PHE A 144 9.00 -18.39 8.82
C PHE A 144 9.61 -18.32 10.22
N GLY A 145 10.08 -17.13 10.59
CA GLY A 145 10.56 -16.85 11.94
C GLY A 145 9.87 -15.64 12.55
N ILE A 146 10.32 -15.24 13.74
CA ILE A 146 9.82 -14.07 14.48
C ILE A 146 9.86 -12.81 13.59
N GLU A 147 10.97 -12.60 12.89
CA GLU A 147 11.15 -11.41 12.05
C GLU A 147 10.19 -11.40 10.85
N SER A 148 9.98 -12.56 10.22
CA SER A 148 9.02 -12.68 9.11
C SER A 148 7.59 -12.37 9.57
N GLU A 149 7.20 -12.88 10.75
CA GLU A 149 5.88 -12.62 11.33
C GLU A 149 5.69 -11.14 11.67
N LYS A 150 6.71 -10.52 12.26
CA LYS A 150 6.72 -9.08 12.55
C LYS A 150 6.55 -8.25 11.29
N ASN A 151 7.33 -8.52 10.24
CA ASN A 151 7.23 -7.81 8.96
C ASN A 151 5.85 -7.96 8.31
N ILE A 152 5.25 -9.15 8.38
CA ILE A 152 3.88 -9.39 7.91
C ILE A 152 2.87 -8.54 8.70
N LEU A 153 2.98 -8.54 10.03
CA LEU A 153 2.09 -7.77 10.89
C LEU A 153 2.21 -6.26 10.63
N GLU A 154 3.43 -5.75 10.49
CA GLU A 154 3.71 -4.35 10.13
C GLU A 154 3.12 -4.00 8.76
N SER A 155 3.24 -4.88 7.77
CA SER A 155 2.62 -4.66 6.46
C SER A 155 1.09 -4.63 6.52
N ILE A 156 0.46 -5.48 7.36
CA ILE A 156 -0.99 -5.47 7.54
C ILE A 156 -1.45 -4.16 8.18
N ILE A 157 -0.79 -3.75 9.26
CA ILE A 157 -1.10 -2.51 9.97
C ILE A 157 -0.92 -1.30 9.04
N SER A 158 0.16 -1.27 8.26
CA SER A 158 0.41 -0.18 7.32
C SER A 158 -0.68 -0.08 6.25
N LYS A 159 -1.11 -1.23 5.70
CA LYS A 159 -2.20 -1.27 4.73
C LYS A 159 -3.56 -0.88 5.31
N GLU A 160 -3.81 -1.23 6.57
CA GLU A 160 -5.01 -0.77 7.29
C GLU A 160 -5.01 0.75 7.48
N LYS A 161 -3.84 1.37 7.71
CA LYS A 161 -3.70 2.84 7.73
C LYS A 161 -3.93 3.46 6.36
N ASP A 162 -3.36 2.89 5.30
CA ASP A 162 -3.52 3.39 3.93
C ASP A 162 -4.99 3.37 3.47
N LYS A 163 -5.77 2.35 3.88
CA LYS A 163 -7.22 2.30 3.59
C LYS A 163 -8.04 3.37 4.32
N GLY A 164 -7.49 3.99 5.37
CA GLY A 164 -8.14 5.02 6.17
C GLY A 164 -7.67 6.45 5.88
N GLN A 165 -6.57 6.63 5.16
CA GLN A 165 -6.07 7.95 4.78
C GLN A 165 -6.42 8.22 3.33
N GLU A 166 -7.54 8.90 3.10
CA GLU A 166 -7.73 9.66 1.87
C GLU A 166 -6.44 10.46 1.63
N ARG A 167 -5.81 10.28 0.48
CA ARG A 167 -4.61 11.03 0.16
C ARG A 167 -4.95 12.51 0.07
N MET A 168 -4.12 13.34 0.68
CA MET A 168 -4.23 14.79 0.61
C MET A 168 -3.49 15.31 -0.61
N LEU A 169 -4.06 16.31 -1.30
CA LEU A 169 -3.29 17.08 -2.27
C LEU A 169 -2.16 17.83 -1.56
N PHE A 170 -1.02 17.97 -2.24
CA PHE A 170 0.16 18.62 -1.70
C PHE A 170 -0.11 19.96 -0.98
N PRO A 171 -0.89 20.91 -1.54
CA PRO A 171 -1.12 22.21 -0.87
C PRO A 171 -1.83 22.07 0.48
N PHE A 172 -2.80 21.16 0.57
CA PHE A 172 -3.54 20.92 1.81
C PHE A 172 -2.67 20.20 2.85
N ALA A 173 -1.88 19.21 2.41
CA ALA A 173 -0.90 18.56 3.28
C ALA A 173 0.14 19.54 3.82
N GLN A 174 0.60 20.45 2.96
CA GLN A 174 1.57 21.49 3.32
C GLN A 174 1.00 22.44 4.37
N SER A 175 -0.23 22.94 4.22
CA SER A 175 -0.83 23.87 5.19
C SER A 175 -0.96 23.26 6.58
N LEU A 176 -1.38 21.99 6.67
CA LEU A 176 -1.50 21.28 7.94
C LEU A 176 -0.13 21.04 8.60
N ALA A 177 0.88 20.68 7.81
CA ALA A 177 2.22 20.49 8.33
C ALA A 177 2.84 21.81 8.82
N GLU A 178 2.62 22.91 8.10
CA GLU A 178 3.07 24.24 8.50
C GLU A 178 2.40 24.71 9.79
N GLU A 179 1.11 24.46 9.98
CA GLU A 179 0.41 24.74 11.25
C GLU A 179 1.09 24.02 12.42
N ALA A 180 1.29 22.70 12.31
CA ALA A 180 1.94 21.90 13.35
C ALA A 180 3.39 22.33 13.60
N MET A 181 4.16 22.59 12.53
CA MET A 181 5.54 23.06 12.66
C MET A 181 5.62 24.43 13.32
N ASN A 182 4.75 25.37 12.94
CA ASN A 182 4.74 26.73 13.49
C ASN A 182 4.31 26.76 14.96
N HIS A 183 3.45 25.84 15.38
CA HIS A 183 3.13 25.65 16.80
C HIS A 183 4.36 25.20 17.60
N LEU A 184 5.10 24.21 17.10
CA LEU A 184 6.26 23.64 17.79
C LEU A 184 7.50 24.56 17.76
N LYS A 185 7.70 25.34 16.69
CA LYS A 185 8.79 26.33 16.58
C LYS A 185 8.82 27.37 17.70
N LYS A 186 7.70 27.59 18.39
CA LYS A 186 7.60 28.52 19.53
C LYS A 186 8.32 28.01 20.79
N LEU A 187 8.65 26.73 20.84
CA LEU A 187 9.36 26.13 21.98
C LEU A 187 10.86 26.37 21.87
N LYS A 188 11.47 26.93 22.92
CA LYS A 188 12.93 27.05 23.05
C LYS A 188 13.68 25.72 22.96
N ASP A 189 12.99 24.61 23.22
CA ASP A 189 13.54 23.26 23.21
C ASP A 189 13.65 22.68 21.79
N VAL A 190 13.09 23.33 20.76
CA VAL A 190 13.17 22.90 19.36
C VAL A 190 14.40 23.53 18.70
N LEU A 191 15.39 22.70 18.35
CA LEU A 191 16.61 23.12 17.67
C LEU A 191 16.42 23.19 16.15
N LYS A 192 15.70 22.21 15.59
CA LYS A 192 15.38 22.12 14.17
C LYS A 192 14.09 21.37 14.00
N ILE A 193 13.32 21.72 12.97
CA ILE A 193 12.06 21.06 12.64
C ILE A 193 11.87 21.04 11.14
N GLY A 194 11.27 19.98 10.61
CA GLY A 194 10.96 19.90 9.19
C GLY A 194 9.98 18.78 8.86
N ALA A 195 9.32 18.95 7.72
CA ALA A 195 8.54 17.89 7.10
C ALA A 195 9.44 16.73 6.64
N MET A 196 8.94 15.52 6.80
CA MET A 196 9.55 14.28 6.40
C MET A 196 8.65 13.58 5.36
N GLY A 197 8.88 12.29 5.10
CA GLY A 197 7.97 11.49 4.28
C GLY A 197 7.75 12.00 2.85
N SER A 198 6.53 11.79 2.36
CA SER A 198 6.07 12.16 1.01
C SER A 198 5.94 13.68 0.84
N LEU A 199 5.58 14.41 1.90
CA LEU A 199 5.52 15.87 1.90
C LEU A 199 6.90 16.49 1.60
N ARG A 200 7.98 16.02 2.25
CA ARG A 200 9.36 16.49 2.00
C ARG A 200 9.78 16.30 0.54
N ARG A 201 9.33 15.22 -0.09
CA ARG A 201 9.64 14.89 -1.49
C ARG A 201 8.73 15.60 -2.50
N LYS A 202 7.80 16.46 -2.05
CA LYS A 202 6.83 17.17 -2.89
C LYS A 202 6.00 16.22 -3.77
N SER A 203 5.62 15.07 -3.22
CA SER A 203 4.69 14.16 -3.90
C SER A 203 3.36 14.87 -4.17
N SER A 204 2.78 14.68 -5.36
CA SER A 204 1.50 15.30 -5.76
C SER A 204 0.37 15.01 -4.78
N THR A 205 0.41 13.82 -4.17
CA THR A 205 -0.48 13.42 -3.09
C THR A 205 0.32 12.91 -1.88
N VAL A 206 -0.16 13.20 -0.68
CA VAL A 206 0.45 12.88 0.61
C VAL A 206 -0.50 12.00 1.43
N GLY A 207 0.02 10.96 2.08
CA GLY A 207 -0.74 10.14 3.03
C GLY A 207 -0.85 10.85 4.38
N ASP A 208 -0.11 10.39 5.38
CA ASP A 208 0.09 11.08 6.64
C ASP A 208 1.19 12.13 6.55
N LEU A 209 1.18 13.03 7.53
CA LEU A 209 2.21 14.04 7.70
C LEU A 209 3.25 13.55 8.69
N ASP A 210 4.46 13.33 8.21
CA ASP A 210 5.61 13.06 9.06
C ASP A 210 6.34 14.36 9.39
N ILE A 211 6.54 14.66 10.67
CA ILE A 211 7.33 15.81 11.15
C ILE A 211 8.50 15.31 11.99
N GLY A 212 9.71 15.75 11.64
CA GLY A 212 10.92 15.51 12.40
C GLY A 212 11.30 16.73 13.23
N VAL A 213 11.64 16.54 14.50
CA VAL A 213 12.13 17.59 15.40
C VAL A 213 13.46 17.18 16.04
N ALA A 214 14.45 18.07 15.99
CA ALA A 214 15.67 17.96 16.78
C ALA A 214 15.45 18.68 18.12
N SER A 215 15.60 17.96 19.24
CA SER A 215 15.45 18.51 20.59
C SER A 215 16.22 17.68 21.62
N LYS A 216 16.81 18.37 22.61
CA LYS A 216 17.37 17.74 23.82
C LYS A 216 16.29 17.37 24.85
N ASN A 217 15.04 17.79 24.64
CA ASN A 217 13.93 17.58 25.57
C ASN A 217 12.70 17.04 24.86
N SER A 218 12.75 15.76 24.48
CA SER A 218 11.67 15.07 23.75
C SER A 218 10.33 15.17 24.46
N LYS A 219 10.31 14.97 25.78
CA LYS A 219 9.07 14.99 26.57
C LYS A 219 8.30 16.31 26.36
N LYS A 220 9.00 17.45 26.47
CA LYS A 220 8.37 18.75 26.33
C LYS A 220 7.84 19.04 24.92
N VAL A 221 8.53 18.58 23.88
CA VAL A 221 8.07 18.70 22.50
C VAL A 221 6.84 17.80 22.26
N ILE A 222 6.89 16.56 22.74
CA ILE A 222 5.78 15.62 22.63
C ILE A 222 4.54 16.16 23.34
N ASP A 223 4.68 16.64 24.58
CA ASP A 223 3.57 17.19 25.37
C ASP A 223 2.95 18.41 24.69
N ALA A 224 3.77 19.30 24.11
CA ALA A 224 3.27 20.46 23.37
C ALA A 224 2.54 20.09 22.07
N PHE A 225 2.96 19.01 21.41
CA PHE A 225 2.35 18.51 20.19
C PHE A 225 0.99 17.87 20.45
N ILE A 226 0.88 16.98 21.45
CA ILE A 226 -0.37 16.25 21.72
C ILE A 226 -1.45 17.14 22.33
N ASN A 227 -1.06 18.23 23.00
CA ASN A 227 -1.98 19.20 23.60
C ASN A 227 -2.25 20.42 22.70
N ALA A 228 -1.82 20.37 21.43
CA ALA A 228 -1.98 21.51 20.53
C ALA A 228 -3.45 21.74 20.13
N PRO A 229 -3.86 22.99 19.84
CA PRO A 229 -5.25 23.32 19.52
C PRO A 229 -5.82 22.58 18.30
N PHE A 230 -4.96 22.11 17.40
CA PHE A 230 -5.36 21.40 16.18
C PHE A 230 -5.60 19.90 16.39
N VAL A 231 -5.32 19.37 17.58
CA VAL A 231 -5.49 17.95 17.90
C VAL A 231 -6.97 17.65 18.14
N LYS A 232 -7.50 16.67 17.40
CA LYS A 232 -8.83 16.07 17.63
C LYS A 232 -8.73 14.87 18.55
N LYS A 233 -7.72 14.01 18.34
CA LYS A 233 -7.52 12.77 19.11
C LYS A 233 -6.04 12.38 19.13
N VAL A 234 -5.55 11.89 20.25
CA VAL A 234 -4.23 11.24 20.34
C VAL A 234 -4.38 9.75 20.02
N LEU A 235 -3.58 9.24 19.08
CA LEU A 235 -3.59 7.83 18.69
C LEU A 235 -2.49 7.03 19.39
N ALA A 236 -1.32 7.63 19.58
CA ALA A 236 -0.19 7.02 20.28
C ALA A 236 0.75 8.08 20.85
N GLN A 237 1.35 7.77 21.99
CA GLN A 237 2.38 8.59 22.64
C GLN A 237 3.48 7.67 23.16
N GLY A 238 4.73 7.99 22.80
CA GLY A 238 5.93 7.32 23.28
C GLY A 238 7.00 8.34 23.68
N ALA A 239 8.16 7.86 24.12
CA ALA A 239 9.22 8.72 24.66
C ALA A 239 9.73 9.78 23.65
N ASN A 240 9.87 9.38 22.38
CA ASN A 240 10.41 10.23 21.31
C ASN A 240 9.48 10.30 20.08
N THR A 241 8.26 9.77 20.18
CA THR A 241 7.31 9.70 19.06
C THR A 241 5.90 9.95 19.54
N ALA A 242 5.10 10.65 18.74
CA ALA A 242 3.67 10.80 18.99
C ALA A 242 2.89 10.77 17.68
N ARG A 243 1.63 10.35 17.75
CA ARG A 243 0.70 10.32 16.63
C ARG A 243 -0.64 10.89 17.07
N ILE A 244 -1.17 11.80 16.26
CA ILE A 244 -2.47 12.43 16.49
C ILE A 244 -3.34 12.38 15.25
N VAL A 245 -4.64 12.56 15.44
CA VAL A 245 -5.61 12.94 14.42
C VAL A 245 -5.84 14.44 14.55
N HIS A 246 -5.63 15.17 13.45
CA HIS A 246 -5.93 16.58 13.29
C HIS A 246 -7.44 16.81 13.23
N LYS A 247 -7.90 18.02 13.51
CA LYS A 247 -9.32 18.42 13.37
C LYS A 247 -9.93 18.17 11.98
N THR A 248 -9.10 18.06 10.95
CA THR A 248 -9.49 17.73 9.57
C THR A 248 -9.52 16.23 9.28
N ASP A 249 -9.47 15.39 10.33
CA ASP A 249 -9.43 13.92 10.24
C ASP A 249 -8.18 13.36 9.54
N ARG A 250 -7.11 14.17 9.49
CA ARG A 250 -5.80 13.78 8.93
C ARG A 250 -4.82 13.39 10.02
N GLN A 251 -3.99 12.39 9.75
CA GLN A 251 -3.00 11.92 10.71
C GLN A 251 -1.71 12.74 10.62
N ILE A 252 -1.14 13.08 11.77
CA ILE A 252 0.19 13.70 11.89
C ILE A 252 1.04 12.89 12.85
N ASP A 253 2.20 12.47 12.37
CA ASP A 253 3.22 11.72 13.10
C ASP A 253 4.40 12.65 13.42
N LEU A 254 4.79 12.66 14.70
CA LEU A 254 5.93 13.41 15.19
C LEU A 254 7.02 12.43 15.64
N LYS A 255 8.26 12.68 15.19
CA LYS A 255 9.47 12.01 15.71
C LYS A 255 10.47 13.04 16.20
N VAL A 256 10.86 12.90 17.47
CA VAL A 256 11.90 13.70 18.10
C VAL A 256 13.22 12.93 18.08
N VAL A 257 14.30 13.60 17.71
CA VAL A 257 15.68 13.10 17.75
C VAL A 257 16.54 14.09 18.53
N SER A 258 17.55 13.60 19.23
CA SER A 258 18.51 14.44 19.97
C SER A 258 19.69 14.86 19.11
#